data_AF-A0A558CUE9-F1
#
_entry.id   AF-A0A558CUE9-F1
#
_cell.length_a   1.000
_cell.length_b   1.000
_cell.length_c   1.000
_cell.angle_alpha   90.00
_cell.angle_beta   90.00
_cell.angle_gamma   90.00
#
_symmetry.space_group_name_H-M   'P 1'
#
loop_
_entity.id
_entity.type
_entity.pdbx_description
1 polymer ?
#
loop_
_entity_poly.entity_id
_entity_poly.type
_entity_poly.pdbx_seq_one_letter_code
_entity_poly.pdbx_strand_id
1 'polypeptide(L)'
;MSGDDFTIEIADWNRDKSELRSIREVVFIIEQRVPQTLEWDDKDIQSLHVIARDIAGKGIGTGRLTPEGQIGRMAVLSQWRNSGVGSALLIQLIELAKKGQVHSPFLNAQKKAIPFYTRHGFRSVGDEFMEAGIPHQRMEQNQKPD
;
A
#
# COMPACT_ATOMS: atom_id res chain seq x y z
N MET A 1 -24.26 -7.12 -12.25
CA MET A 1 -22.93 -7.06 -12.89
C MET A 1 -22.40 -5.65 -12.68
N SER A 2 -21.85 -5.36 -11.51
CA SER A 2 -21.07 -4.13 -11.28
C SER A 2 -19.70 -4.39 -11.86
N GLY A 3 -19.47 -3.94 -13.09
CA GLY A 3 -18.10 -3.90 -13.62
C GLY A 3 -17.34 -2.94 -12.71
N ASP A 4 -16.29 -3.42 -12.06
CA ASP A 4 -15.48 -2.55 -11.20
C ASP A 4 -14.95 -1.38 -12.04
N ASP A 5 -15.07 -0.15 -11.53
CA ASP A 5 -14.63 1.09 -12.20
C ASP A 5 -13.09 1.16 -12.38
N PHE A 6 -12.37 0.11 -11.98
CA PHE A 6 -10.92 0.03 -12.00
C PHE A 6 -10.42 -1.42 -12.06
N THR A 7 -9.16 -1.61 -12.45
CA THR A 7 -8.43 -2.88 -12.40
C THR A 7 -7.25 -2.80 -11.44
N ILE A 8 -6.76 -3.95 -10.96
CA ILE A 8 -5.52 -4.07 -10.20
C ILE A 8 -4.50 -4.86 -11.02
N GLU A 9 -3.29 -4.34 -11.13
CA GLU A 9 -2.19 -4.94 -11.87
C GLU A 9 -0.94 -5.03 -11.00
N ILE A 10 -0.12 -6.07 -11.23
CA ILE A 10 1.24 -6.11 -10.70
C ILE A 10 2.07 -5.14 -11.55
N ALA A 11 2.68 -4.16 -10.89
CA ALA A 11 3.49 -3.15 -11.54
C ALA A 11 4.96 -3.59 -11.61
N ASP A 12 5.59 -3.32 -12.75
CA ASP A 12 7.04 -3.48 -12.94
C ASP A 12 7.71 -2.14 -12.59
N TRP A 13 8.62 -2.13 -11.61
CA TRP A 13 9.23 -0.88 -11.16
C TRP A 13 10.00 -0.15 -12.30
N ASN A 14 10.67 -0.87 -13.19
CA ASN A 14 11.44 -0.24 -14.27
C ASN A 14 10.53 0.46 -15.28
N ARG A 15 9.38 -0.14 -15.59
CA ARG A 15 8.38 0.40 -16.53
C ARG A 15 7.46 1.44 -15.89
N ASP A 16 6.93 1.14 -14.71
CA ASP A 16 5.77 1.84 -14.12
C ASP A 16 6.18 2.87 -13.05
N LYS A 17 7.49 3.00 -12.71
CA LYS A 17 7.99 3.93 -11.68
C LYS A 17 7.43 5.33 -11.79
N SER A 18 7.31 5.89 -13.00
CA SER A 18 6.87 7.27 -13.18
C SER A 18 5.46 7.47 -12.62
N GLU A 19 4.59 6.49 -12.83
CA GLU A 19 3.19 6.54 -12.41
C GLU A 19 3.02 6.21 -10.93
N LEU A 20 3.73 5.18 -10.44
CA LEU A 20 3.81 4.86 -9.02
C LEU A 20 4.28 6.09 -8.21
N ARG A 21 5.34 6.75 -8.68
CA ARG A 21 5.88 7.97 -8.06
C ARG A 21 4.89 9.11 -8.12
N SER A 22 4.22 9.34 -9.24
CA SER A 22 3.23 10.42 -9.37
C SER A 22 2.08 10.29 -8.36
N ILE A 23 1.56 9.08 -8.17
CA ILE A 23 0.50 8.82 -7.17
C ILE A 23 1.04 9.06 -5.75
N ARG A 24 2.22 8.53 -5.43
CA ARG A 24 2.88 8.68 -4.12
C ARG A 24 3.22 10.13 -3.81
N GLU A 25 3.66 10.91 -4.80
CA GLU A 25 3.95 12.33 -4.64
C GLU A 25 2.69 13.12 -4.28
N VAL A 26 1.58 12.89 -4.99
CA VAL A 26 0.30 13.55 -4.67
C VAL A 26 -0.15 13.23 -3.25
N VAL A 27 -0.10 11.95 -2.85
CA VAL A 27 -0.66 11.51 -1.56
C VAL A 27 0.28 11.79 -0.40
N PHE A 28 1.57 11.46 -0.51
CA PHE A 28 2.50 11.56 0.62
C PHE A 28 3.15 12.93 0.70
N ILE A 29 3.66 13.47 -0.41
CA ILE A 29 4.41 14.74 -0.40
C ILE A 29 3.45 15.93 -0.37
N ILE A 30 2.52 16.00 -1.33
CA ILE A 30 1.65 17.17 -1.48
C ILE A 30 0.57 17.20 -0.38
N GLU A 31 -0.18 16.10 -0.23
CA GLU A 31 -1.29 16.05 0.73
C GLU A 31 -0.81 15.85 2.18
N GLN A 32 0.01 14.84 2.44
CA GLN A 32 0.42 14.49 3.80
C GLN A 32 1.69 15.21 4.28
N ARG A 33 2.33 16.02 3.41
CA ARG A 33 3.51 16.82 3.74
C ARG A 33 4.71 15.99 4.21
N VAL A 34 4.82 14.74 3.77
CA VAL A 34 6.01 13.91 3.96
C VAL A 34 7.18 14.57 3.20
N PRO A 35 8.34 14.79 3.83
CA PRO A 35 9.51 15.31 3.13
C PRO A 35 9.89 14.42 1.93
N GLN A 36 10.07 15.02 0.76
CA GLN A 36 10.41 14.28 -0.47
C GLN A 36 11.65 13.39 -0.33
N THR A 37 12.63 13.80 0.49
CA THR A 37 13.85 13.04 0.77
C THR A 37 13.61 11.72 1.53
N LEU A 38 12.44 11.56 2.17
CA LEU A 38 12.07 10.35 2.92
C LEU A 38 11.15 9.41 2.14
N GLU A 39 10.57 9.88 1.03
CA GLU A 39 9.57 9.10 0.29
C GLU A 39 10.21 7.99 -0.56
N TRP A 40 11.38 8.26 -1.13
CA TRP A 40 12.08 7.34 -2.03
C TRP A 40 13.15 6.57 -1.28
N ASP A 41 13.17 5.25 -1.43
CA ASP A 41 14.15 4.38 -0.77
C ASP A 41 14.70 3.32 -1.73
N ASP A 42 15.82 2.70 -1.35
CA ASP A 42 16.46 1.66 -2.16
C ASP A 42 15.63 0.37 -2.23
N LYS A 43 14.65 0.21 -1.31
CA LYS A 43 13.77 -0.97 -1.31
C LYS A 43 12.80 -0.96 -2.47
N ASP A 44 12.55 0.19 -3.10
CA ASP A 44 11.63 0.28 -4.23
C ASP A 44 12.02 -0.67 -5.37
N ILE A 45 13.31 -0.88 -5.65
CA ILE A 45 13.78 -1.73 -6.75
C ILE A 45 13.54 -3.23 -6.48
N GLN A 46 13.70 -3.66 -5.22
CA GLN A 46 13.57 -5.07 -4.82
C GLN A 46 12.15 -5.46 -4.40
N SER A 47 11.23 -4.51 -4.34
CA SER A 47 9.86 -4.75 -3.87
C SER A 47 8.93 -5.11 -5.03
N LEU A 48 7.88 -5.86 -4.70
CA LEU A 48 6.73 -5.99 -5.58
C LEU A 48 5.84 -4.76 -5.42
N HIS A 49 5.31 -4.26 -6.54
CA HIS A 49 4.39 -3.13 -6.56
C HIS A 49 3.08 -3.56 -7.20
N VAL A 50 1.99 -2.95 -6.75
CA VAL A 50 0.69 -3.06 -7.40
C VAL A 50 0.20 -1.66 -7.75
N ILE A 51 -0.53 -1.55 -8.85
CA ILE A 51 -1.16 -0.32 -9.30
C ILE A 51 -2.64 -0.59 -9.58
N ALA A 52 -3.49 0.34 -9.16
CA ALA A 52 -4.88 0.40 -9.54
C ALA A 52 -5.02 1.35 -10.72
N ARG A 53 -5.74 0.94 -11.76
CA ARG A 53 -6.00 1.76 -12.96
C ARG A 53 -7.49 1.95 -13.18
N ASP A 54 -7.92 3.16 -13.51
CA ASP A 54 -9.31 3.38 -13.94
C ASP A 54 -9.58 2.78 -15.33
N ILE A 55 -10.83 2.85 -15.79
CA ILE A 55 -11.24 2.37 -17.12
C ILE A 55 -10.51 3.04 -18.29
N ALA A 56 -9.91 4.21 -18.09
CA ALA A 56 -9.11 4.91 -19.08
C ALA A 56 -7.62 4.52 -19.01
N GLY A 57 -7.26 3.59 -18.12
CA GLY A 57 -5.90 3.09 -17.92
C GLY A 57 -5.03 3.98 -17.02
N LYS A 58 -5.58 5.03 -16.41
CA LYS A 58 -4.81 5.94 -15.57
C LYS A 58 -4.62 5.36 -14.17
N GLY A 59 -3.41 5.45 -13.63
CA GLY A 59 -3.09 5.08 -12.27
C GLY A 59 -3.81 5.93 -11.22
N ILE A 60 -4.55 5.26 -10.34
CA ILE A 60 -5.41 5.89 -9.31
C ILE A 60 -5.04 5.48 -7.88
N GLY A 61 -4.23 4.45 -7.73
CA GLY A 61 -3.70 4.01 -6.45
C GLY A 61 -2.54 3.04 -6.61
N THR A 62 -1.77 2.84 -5.54
CA THR A 62 -0.64 1.93 -5.52
C THR A 62 -0.41 1.38 -4.11
N GLY A 63 0.32 0.27 -4.02
CA GLY A 63 0.93 -0.22 -2.81
C GLY A 63 2.16 -1.07 -3.11
N ARG A 64 2.97 -1.32 -2.08
CA ARG A 64 4.26 -2.00 -2.15
C ARG A 64 4.31 -3.15 -1.16
N LEU A 65 4.94 -4.26 -1.56
CA LEU A 65 5.32 -5.37 -0.70
C LEU A 65 6.84 -5.58 -0.80
N THR A 66 7.55 -5.40 0.32
CA THR A 66 9.00 -5.66 0.36
C THR A 66 9.31 -7.16 0.49
N PRO A 67 10.54 -7.62 0.18
CA PRO A 67 10.94 -9.01 0.37
C PRO A 67 10.77 -9.52 1.80
N GLU A 68 10.86 -8.63 2.80
CA GLU A 68 10.69 -8.98 4.21
C GLU A 68 9.22 -9.13 4.63
N GLY A 69 8.27 -8.87 3.71
CA GLY A 69 6.84 -8.94 4.00
C GLY A 69 6.22 -7.64 4.48
N GLN A 70 6.93 -6.51 4.37
CA GLN A 70 6.37 -5.21 4.74
C GLN A 70 5.46 -4.69 3.64
N ILE A 71 4.17 -4.53 3.96
CA ILE A 71 3.22 -3.79 3.13
C ILE A 71 3.35 -2.30 3.47
N GLY A 72 3.48 -1.46 2.45
CA GLY A 72 3.68 -0.03 2.60
C GLY A 72 3.40 0.75 1.33
N ARG A 73 3.70 2.04 1.35
CA ARG A 73 3.46 2.97 0.24
C ARG A 73 2.03 2.88 -0.32
N MET A 74 1.06 2.54 0.54
CA MET A 74 -0.36 2.47 0.20
C MET A 74 -0.90 3.88 -0.04
N ALA A 75 -1.17 4.21 -1.29
CA ALA A 75 -1.62 5.53 -1.71
C ALA A 75 -2.81 5.39 -2.66
N VAL A 76 -3.87 6.15 -2.41
CA VAL A 76 -5.04 6.25 -3.29
C VAL A 76 -5.38 7.72 -3.47
N LEU A 77 -5.54 8.14 -4.72
CA LEU A 77 -5.94 9.51 -5.06
C LEU A 77 -7.28 9.84 -4.39
N SER A 78 -7.43 11.07 -3.89
CA SER A 78 -8.56 11.47 -3.04
C SER A 78 -9.94 11.15 -3.64
N GLN A 79 -10.11 11.40 -4.94
CA GLN A 79 -11.34 11.13 -5.69
C GLN A 79 -11.70 9.63 -5.82
N TRP A 80 -10.77 8.73 -5.55
CA TRP A 80 -10.94 7.26 -5.61
C TRP A 80 -10.92 6.61 -4.21
N ARG A 81 -10.97 7.41 -3.15
CA ARG A 81 -11.12 6.89 -1.78
C ARG A 81 -12.57 6.50 -1.54
N ASN A 82 -12.77 5.51 -0.66
CA ASN A 82 -14.08 4.95 -0.32
C ASN A 82 -14.81 4.25 -1.50
N SER A 83 -14.15 4.02 -2.63
CA SER A 83 -14.68 3.23 -3.77
C SER A 83 -14.13 1.79 -3.82
N GLY A 84 -13.46 1.33 -2.77
CA GLY A 84 -12.90 -0.04 -2.70
C GLY A 84 -11.47 -0.19 -3.22
N VAL A 85 -10.90 0.81 -3.91
CA VAL A 85 -9.53 0.76 -4.48
C VAL A 85 -8.47 0.35 -3.46
N GLY A 86 -8.46 1.00 -2.28
CA GLY A 86 -7.48 0.70 -1.23
C GLY A 86 -7.58 -0.76 -0.73
N SER A 87 -8.81 -1.28 -0.61
CA SER A 87 -9.04 -2.67 -0.22
C SER A 87 -8.53 -3.64 -1.29
N ALA A 88 -8.82 -3.36 -2.56
CA ALA A 88 -8.37 -4.21 -3.68
C ALA A 88 -6.84 -4.27 -3.79
N LEU A 89 -6.16 -3.11 -3.64
CA LEU A 89 -4.70 -3.05 -3.58
C LEU A 89 -4.14 -3.89 -2.42
N LEU A 90 -4.69 -3.74 -1.22
CA LEU A 90 -4.23 -4.47 -0.04
C LEU A 90 -4.43 -5.98 -0.19
N ILE A 91 -5.59 -6.41 -0.67
CA ILE A 91 -5.89 -7.82 -0.93
C ILE A 91 -4.87 -8.40 -1.92
N GLN A 92 -4.59 -7.70 -3.02
CA GLN A 92 -3.61 -8.16 -3.99
C GLN A 92 -2.20 -8.31 -3.37
N LEU A 93 -1.79 -7.39 -2.49
CA LEU A 93 -0.49 -7.47 -1.80
C LEU A 93 -0.44 -8.65 -0.81
N ILE A 94 -1.53 -8.92 -0.10
CA ILE A 94 -1.63 -10.10 0.78
C ILE A 94 -1.51 -11.39 -0.03
N GLU A 95 -2.16 -11.47 -1.19
CA GLU A 95 -2.06 -12.64 -2.09
C GLU A 95 -0.64 -12.81 -2.65
N LEU A 96 0.06 -11.71 -2.95
CA LEU A 96 1.47 -11.76 -3.35
C LEU A 96 2.37 -12.23 -2.20
N ALA A 97 2.12 -11.78 -0.97
CA ALA A 97 2.84 -12.24 0.22
C ALA A 97 2.68 -13.75 0.43
N LYS A 98 1.45 -14.27 0.31
CA LYS A 98 1.16 -15.71 0.37
C LYS A 98 1.94 -16.51 -0.68
N LYS A 99 1.89 -16.06 -1.95
CA LYS A 99 2.61 -16.72 -3.06
C LYS A 99 4.12 -16.71 -2.84
N GLY A 100 4.65 -15.65 -2.23
CA GLY A 100 6.05 -15.53 -1.85
C GLY A 100 6.44 -16.25 -0.55
N GLN A 101 5.54 -17.04 0.05
CA GLN A 101 5.76 -17.74 1.33
C GLN A 101 6.07 -16.80 2.51
N VAL A 102 5.59 -15.56 2.44
CA VAL A 102 5.62 -14.62 3.57
C VAL A 102 4.41 -14.92 4.45
N HIS A 103 4.64 -15.65 5.54
CA HIS A 103 3.58 -16.13 6.44
C HIS A 103 3.00 -15.07 7.38
N SER A 104 3.65 -13.91 7.52
CA SER A 104 3.20 -12.85 8.43
C SER A 104 3.49 -11.47 7.83
N PRO A 105 2.71 -11.03 6.83
CA PRO A 105 2.84 -9.69 6.31
C PRO A 105 2.54 -8.68 7.42
N PHE A 106 3.31 -7.60 7.44
CA PHE A 106 3.20 -6.55 8.44
C PHE A 106 3.23 -5.18 7.79
N LEU A 107 2.85 -4.15 8.54
CA LEU A 107 2.88 -2.77 8.09
C LEU A 107 3.05 -1.82 9.26
N ASN A 108 3.48 -0.60 8.94
CA ASN A 108 3.45 0.53 9.86
C ASN A 108 2.24 1.37 9.47
N ALA A 109 1.12 1.22 10.19
CA ALA A 109 -0.10 1.97 9.90
C ALA A 109 0.00 3.36 10.48
N GLN A 110 -0.29 4.39 9.69
CA GLN A 110 -0.65 5.69 10.25
C GLN A 110 -1.85 5.51 11.17
N LYS A 111 -1.87 6.20 12.33
CA LYS A 111 -2.93 6.07 13.34
C LYS A 111 -4.34 6.15 12.76
N LYS A 112 -4.57 7.07 11.82
CA LYS A 112 -5.87 7.24 11.11
C LYS A 112 -6.27 6.06 10.21
N ALA A 113 -5.31 5.25 9.77
CA ALA A 113 -5.50 4.11 8.89
C ALA A 113 -5.66 2.77 9.64
N ILE A 114 -5.42 2.73 10.97
CA ILE A 114 -5.59 1.52 11.78
C ILE A 114 -6.97 0.87 11.58
N PRO A 115 -8.11 1.60 11.59
CA PRO A 115 -9.42 0.97 11.36
C PRO A 115 -9.55 0.33 9.98
N PHE A 116 -8.88 0.87 8.96
CA PHE A 116 -8.86 0.29 7.62
C PHE A 116 -8.15 -1.07 7.64
N TYR A 117 -6.93 -1.14 8.18
CA TYR A 117 -6.17 -2.40 8.24
C TYR A 117 -6.79 -3.43 9.18
N THR A 118 -7.43 -2.99 10.27
CA THR A 118 -8.14 -3.86 11.21
C THR A 118 -9.27 -4.64 10.51
N ARG A 119 -10.04 -3.98 9.63
CA ARG A 119 -11.09 -4.65 8.83
C ARG A 119 -10.53 -5.70 7.86
N HIS A 120 -9.26 -5.60 7.52
CA HIS A 120 -8.53 -6.57 6.69
C HIS A 120 -7.77 -7.61 7.52
N GLY A 121 -8.05 -7.71 8.82
CA GLY A 121 -7.51 -8.75 9.69
C GLY A 121 -6.11 -8.47 10.26
N PHE A 122 -5.56 -7.28 10.05
CA PHE A 122 -4.35 -6.84 10.76
C PHE A 122 -4.67 -6.50 12.22
N ARG A 123 -3.71 -6.72 13.11
CA ARG A 123 -3.79 -6.36 14.52
C ARG A 123 -2.61 -5.50 14.92
N SER A 124 -2.84 -4.47 15.73
CA SER A 124 -1.76 -3.64 16.27
C SER A 124 -0.84 -4.45 17.17
N VAL A 125 0.46 -4.18 17.06
CA VAL A 125 1.53 -4.81 17.85
C VAL A 125 2.48 -3.72 18.34
N GLY A 126 2.77 -3.72 19.65
CA GLY A 126 3.67 -2.76 20.28
C GLY A 126 3.11 -1.34 20.36
N ASP A 127 3.98 -0.40 20.71
CA ASP A 127 3.63 0.99 20.98
C ASP A 127 3.58 1.85 19.71
N GLU A 128 2.94 3.02 19.84
CA GLU A 128 2.94 4.07 18.80
C GLU A 128 4.33 4.71 18.68
N PHE A 129 4.73 5.03 17.45
CA PHE A 129 5.99 5.73 17.16
C PHE A 129 5.79 6.76 16.05
N MET A 130 6.73 7.71 15.95
CA MET A 130 6.68 8.78 14.95
C MET A 130 7.52 8.43 13.72
N GLU A 131 6.94 8.56 12.54
CA GLU A 131 7.63 8.43 11.24
C GLU A 131 7.23 9.61 10.35
N ALA A 132 8.22 10.35 9.84
CA ALA A 132 8.00 11.58 9.06
C ALA A 132 7.03 12.60 9.71
N GLY A 133 7.02 12.68 11.04
CA GLY A 133 6.13 13.58 11.79
C GLY A 133 4.68 13.08 11.92
N ILE A 134 4.40 11.84 11.52
CA ILE A 134 3.07 11.21 11.59
C ILE A 134 3.10 10.06 12.61
N PRO A 135 2.09 9.95 13.49
CA PRO A 135 1.99 8.82 14.42
C PRO A 135 1.63 7.53 13.68
N HIS A 136 2.43 6.50 13.92
CA HIS A 136 2.29 5.18 13.35
C HIS A 136 2.25 4.10 14.43
N GLN A 137 1.64 2.97 14.12
CA GLN A 137 1.72 1.77 14.93
C GLN A 137 1.96 0.56 14.03
N ARG A 138 2.83 -0.35 14.47
CA ARG A 138 3.05 -1.60 13.75
C ARG A 138 1.79 -2.45 13.81
N MET A 139 1.43 -3.08 12.69
CA MET A 139 0.35 -4.04 12.62
C MET A 139 0.77 -5.28 11.84
N GLU A 140 0.28 -6.44 12.26
CA GLU A 140 0.63 -7.73 11.66
C GLU A 140 -0.64 -8.54 11.36
N GLN A 141 -0.60 -9.33 10.30
CA GLN A 141 -1.67 -10.27 9.96
C GLN A 141 -1.12 -11.70 10.05
N ASN A 142 -1.63 -12.46 11.02
CA ASN A 142 -1.32 -13.90 11.10
C ASN A 142 -2.09 -14.62 10.01
N GLN A 143 -1.38 -15.12 9.00
CA GLN A 143 -1.95 -16.09 8.07
C GLN A 143 -2.15 -17.38 8.87
N LYS A 144 -3.39 -17.86 9.03
CA LYS A 144 -3.58 -19.24 9.50
C LYS A 144 -2.96 -20.14 8.42
N PRO A 145 -2.09 -21.12 8.78
CA PRO A 145 -1.74 -22.16 7.83
C PRO A 145 -3.03 -22.88 7.43
N ASP A 146 -3.22 -23.07 6.12
CA ASP A 146 -4.31 -23.84 5.54
C ASP A 146 -4.36 -25.27 6.10
#